data_AF-I7JK09-F1
#
_entry.id   AF-I7JK09-F1
#
_cell.length_a   1.000
_cell.length_b   1.000
_cell.length_c   1.000
_cell.angle_alpha   90.00
_cell.angle_beta   90.00
_cell.angle_gamma   90.00
#
_symmetry.space_group_name_H-M   'P 1'
#
loop_
_entity.id
_entity.type
_entity.pdbx_description
1 polymer ?
#
loop_
_entity_poly.entity_id
_entity_poly.type
_entity_poly.pdbx_seq_one_letter_code
_entity_poly.pdbx_strand_id
1 'polypeptide(L)'
;MFNVLLHIMENYQTPDNCPTVDILYKHLSDAGFCDDEIDDAMDWLMLLTETCEQATDFNHPQSIRAFTDREFRHIGVEGIHYLQSLDLQGALPPYVREVVVNYCMAINSEFLNLSSMKVLTLLVLWNQNFPVDKHVIQELLATESVIQYN
;
A
#
# COMPACT_ATOMS: atom_id res chain seq x y z
N MET A 1 -0.12 6.72 -11.43
CA MET A 1 0.03 6.68 -9.95
C MET A 1 0.77 5.45 -9.42
N PHE A 2 0.22 4.22 -9.45
CA PHE A 2 0.82 3.08 -8.72
C PHE A 2 2.27 2.77 -9.09
N ASN A 3 2.62 2.91 -10.38
CA ASN A 3 3.99 2.75 -10.85
C ASN A 3 4.93 3.83 -10.27
N VAL A 4 4.44 5.05 -10.06
CA VAL A 4 5.18 6.13 -9.41
C VAL A 4 5.47 5.77 -7.96
N LEU A 5 4.45 5.31 -7.21
CA LEU A 5 4.61 4.87 -5.82
C LEU A 5 5.64 3.73 -5.70
N LEU A 6 5.59 2.75 -6.62
CA LEU A 6 6.57 1.68 -6.69
C LEU A 6 7.98 2.22 -6.92
N HIS A 7 8.13 3.13 -7.88
CA HIS A 7 9.41 3.74 -8.20
C HIS A 7 9.99 4.50 -7.00
N ILE A 8 9.15 5.23 -6.25
CA ILE A 8 9.58 5.90 -5.02
C ILE A 8 10.13 4.87 -4.03
N MET A 9 9.38 3.81 -3.72
CA MET A 9 9.82 2.78 -2.77
C MET A 9 11.08 2.02 -3.22
N GLU A 10 11.28 1.84 -4.53
CA GLU A 10 12.47 1.18 -5.08
C GLU A 10 13.74 2.04 -5.00
N ASN A 11 13.58 3.37 -5.00
CA ASN A 11 14.69 4.33 -5.02
C ASN A 11 14.96 4.96 -3.65
N TYR A 12 13.97 4.98 -2.75
CA TYR A 12 14.08 5.55 -1.40
C TYR A 12 13.67 4.50 -0.36
N GLN A 13 14.63 4.08 0.47
CA GLN A 13 14.42 2.98 1.42
C GLN A 13 13.37 3.29 2.51
N THR A 14 13.21 4.56 2.87
CA THR A 14 12.26 5.05 3.88
C THR A 14 11.73 6.43 3.47
N PRO A 15 10.59 6.88 4.01
CA PRO A 15 10.07 8.22 3.77
C PRO A 15 11.08 9.34 4.06
N ASP A 16 11.87 9.19 5.13
CA ASP A 16 12.89 10.17 5.54
C ASP A 16 14.01 10.38 4.51
N ASN A 17 14.20 9.43 3.60
CA ASN A 17 15.18 9.52 2.52
C ASN A 17 14.64 10.24 1.28
N CYS A 18 13.34 10.56 1.24
CA CYS A 18 12.77 11.32 0.13
C CYS A 18 13.29 12.77 0.16
N PRO A 19 13.70 13.31 -0.99
CA PRO A 19 14.13 14.70 -1.08
C PRO A 19 12.92 15.64 -0.97
N THR A 20 13.16 16.95 -1.05
CA THR A 20 12.06 17.93 -1.10
C THR A 20 11.13 17.65 -2.28
N VAL A 21 9.85 18.02 -2.14
CA VAL A 21 8.80 17.79 -3.16
C VAL A 21 9.26 18.19 -4.57
N ASP A 22 9.84 19.38 -4.72
CA ASP A 22 10.32 19.87 -6.03
C ASP A 22 11.41 18.97 -6.66
N ILE A 23 12.30 18.43 -5.83
CA ILE A 23 13.40 17.56 -6.30
C ILE A 23 12.83 16.17 -6.62
N LEU A 24 11.94 15.65 -5.76
CA LEU A 24 11.29 14.37 -5.99
C LEU A 24 10.48 14.39 -7.29
N TYR A 25 9.69 15.45 -7.51
CA TYR A 25 8.93 15.66 -8.72
C TYR A 25 9.83 15.60 -9.95
N LYS A 26 10.93 16.37 -9.93
CA LYS A 26 11.89 16.39 -11.02
C LYS A 26 12.50 15.01 -11.29
N HIS A 27 12.88 14.27 -10.25
CA HIS A 27 13.41 12.92 -10.41
C HIS A 27 12.39 11.99 -11.08
N LEU A 28 11.11 12.10 -10.73
CA LEU A 28 10.03 11.31 -11.32
C LEU A 28 9.75 11.70 -12.78
N SER A 29 9.75 12.99 -13.09
CA SER A 29 9.64 13.48 -14.48
C SER A 29 10.84 13.01 -15.32
N ASP A 30 12.07 13.08 -14.78
CA ASP A 30 13.29 12.61 -15.45
C ASP A 30 13.27 11.08 -15.66
N ALA A 31 12.56 10.33 -14.81
CA ALA A 31 12.30 8.90 -14.97
C ALA A 31 11.22 8.57 -16.01
N GLY A 32 10.52 9.59 -16.53
CA GLY A 32 9.54 9.46 -17.62
C GLY A 32 8.09 9.29 -17.17
N PHE A 33 7.76 9.53 -15.90
CA PHE A 33 6.36 9.59 -15.45
C PHE A 33 5.70 10.89 -15.91
N CYS A 34 4.41 10.83 -16.25
CA CYS A 34 3.66 12.04 -16.60
C CYS A 34 3.19 12.78 -15.34
N ASP A 35 3.03 14.10 -15.48
CA ASP A 35 2.66 15.01 -14.39
C ASP A 35 1.40 14.56 -13.64
N ASP A 36 0.34 14.17 -14.37
CA ASP A 36 -0.91 13.67 -13.75
C ASP A 36 -0.68 12.44 -12.85
N GLU A 37 0.18 11.51 -13.26
CA GLU A 37 0.48 10.32 -12.47
C GLU A 37 1.33 10.61 -11.24
N ILE A 38 2.19 11.63 -11.34
CA ILE A 38 3.02 12.12 -10.24
C ILE A 38 2.13 12.86 -9.23
N ASP A 39 1.30 13.79 -9.70
CA ASP A 39 0.37 14.57 -8.88
C ASP A 39 -0.54 13.64 -8.06
N ASP A 40 -1.16 12.65 -8.73
CA ASP A 40 -1.95 11.61 -8.05
C ASP A 40 -1.13 10.91 -6.96
N ALA A 41 0.09 10.46 -7.26
CA ALA A 41 0.92 9.76 -6.28
C ALA A 41 1.31 10.64 -5.08
N MET A 42 1.57 11.92 -5.32
CA MET A 42 1.90 12.89 -4.26
C MET A 42 0.69 13.15 -3.35
N ASP A 43 -0.50 13.30 -3.92
CA ASP A 43 -1.75 13.44 -3.15
C ASP A 43 -1.99 12.22 -2.25
N TRP A 44 -1.72 11.02 -2.76
CA TRP A 44 -1.81 9.79 -1.97
C TRP A 44 -0.76 9.70 -0.85
N LEU A 45 0.45 10.19 -1.06
CA LEU A 45 1.47 10.28 -0.01
C LEU A 45 1.07 11.25 1.10
N MET A 46 0.48 12.39 0.75
CA MET A 46 0.00 13.38 1.73
C MET A 46 -1.13 12.81 2.60
N LEU A 47 -2.13 12.18 1.98
CA LEU A 47 -3.22 11.51 2.70
C LEU A 47 -2.66 10.47 3.69
N LEU A 48 -1.53 9.84 3.36
CA LEU A 48 -0.98 8.70 4.10
C LEU A 48 -0.38 9.14 5.41
N THR A 49 0.36 10.23 5.37
CA THR A 49 0.85 10.90 6.57
C THR A 49 -0.32 11.24 7.51
N GLU A 50 -1.39 11.84 6.99
CA GLU A 50 -2.55 12.25 7.81
C GLU A 50 -3.29 11.06 8.44
N THR A 51 -3.46 9.96 7.70
CA THR A 51 -4.22 8.78 8.17
C THR A 51 -3.41 7.95 9.16
N CYS A 52 -2.10 7.83 8.95
CA CYS A 52 -1.21 7.06 9.81
C CYS A 52 -1.11 7.63 11.24
N GLU A 53 -1.15 8.96 11.39
CA GLU A 53 -1.12 9.62 12.70
C GLU A 53 -2.35 9.28 13.57
N GLN A 54 -3.48 8.92 12.95
CA GLN A 54 -4.74 8.65 13.64
C GLN A 54 -4.95 7.17 14.00
N ALA A 55 -4.17 6.26 13.40
CA ALA A 55 -4.41 4.82 13.50
C ALA A 55 -3.82 4.15 14.75
N THR A 56 -2.85 4.79 15.42
CA THR A 56 -2.10 4.18 16.54
C THR A 56 -2.96 3.84 17.76
N ASP A 57 -4.12 4.48 17.89
CA ASP A 57 -5.04 4.31 19.03
C ASP A 57 -5.70 2.91 19.07
N PHE A 58 -5.65 2.17 17.97
CA PHE A 58 -6.31 0.87 17.81
C PHE A 58 -5.35 -0.33 17.79
N ASN A 59 -4.12 -0.15 18.29
CA ASN A 59 -3.08 -1.19 18.25
C ASN A 59 -3.22 -2.25 19.36
N HIS A 60 -4.34 -2.97 19.41
CA HIS A 60 -4.48 -4.15 20.26
C HIS A 60 -4.25 -5.44 19.44
N PRO A 61 -3.30 -6.32 19.80
CA PRO A 61 -2.94 -7.50 18.99
C PRO A 61 -4.08 -8.48 18.71
N GLN A 62 -5.11 -8.52 19.56
CA GLN A 62 -6.26 -9.42 19.42
C GLN A 62 -7.45 -8.76 18.69
N SER A 63 -7.23 -7.63 18.01
CA SER A 63 -8.31 -6.92 17.31
C SER A 63 -8.76 -7.69 16.07
N ILE A 64 -10.04 -8.07 16.07
CA ILE A 64 -10.68 -8.75 14.95
C ILE A 64 -11.32 -7.71 14.03
N ARG A 65 -11.16 -7.87 12.72
CA ARG A 65 -11.85 -7.06 11.71
C ARG A 65 -13.03 -7.81 11.11
N ALA A 66 -14.14 -7.11 10.97
CA ALA A 66 -15.26 -7.52 10.12
C ALA A 66 -15.38 -6.55 8.95
N PHE A 67 -15.44 -7.07 7.72
CA PHE A 67 -15.60 -6.27 6.51
C PHE A 67 -17.09 -6.01 6.24
N THR A 68 -17.41 -4.77 5.89
CA THR A 68 -18.74 -4.35 5.46
C THR A 68 -19.02 -4.81 4.03
N ASP A 69 -20.29 -4.87 3.64
CA ASP A 69 -20.68 -5.18 2.25
C ASP A 69 -20.05 -4.22 1.23
N ARG A 70 -19.83 -2.96 1.63
CA ARG A 70 -19.19 -1.95 0.78
C ARG A 70 -17.73 -2.31 0.53
N GLU A 71 -16.99 -2.66 1.58
CA GLU A 71 -15.59 -3.08 1.47
C GLU A 71 -15.46 -4.38 0.70
N PHE A 72 -16.35 -5.36 0.95
CA PHE A 72 -16.38 -6.61 0.18
C PHE A 72 -16.55 -6.38 -1.32
N ARG A 73 -17.47 -5.48 -1.72
CA ARG A 73 -17.69 -5.16 -3.13
C ARG A 73 -16.50 -4.44 -3.75
N HIS A 74 -15.87 -3.53 -3.02
CA HIS A 74 -14.80 -2.69 -3.54
C HIS A 74 -13.44 -3.41 -3.56
N ILE A 75 -13.05 -4.03 -2.45
CA ILE A 75 -11.76 -4.74 -2.30
C ILE A 75 -11.81 -6.13 -2.95
N GLY A 76 -12.98 -6.75 -2.97
CA GLY A 76 -13.16 -8.10 -3.49
C GLY A 76 -12.60 -9.20 -2.59
N VAL A 77 -12.93 -10.44 -2.94
CA VAL A 77 -12.57 -11.64 -2.16
C VAL A 77 -11.06 -11.85 -2.13
N GLU A 78 -10.39 -11.70 -3.28
CA GLU A 78 -8.94 -11.89 -3.38
C GLU A 78 -8.16 -10.89 -2.52
N GLY A 79 -8.58 -9.62 -2.54
CA GLY A 79 -7.95 -8.59 -1.73
C GLY A 79 -8.13 -8.82 -0.22
N ILE A 80 -9.33 -9.25 0.19
CA ILE A 80 -9.60 -9.61 1.59
C ILE A 80 -8.76 -10.81 2.03
N HIS A 81 -8.69 -11.87 1.21
CA HIS A 81 -7.84 -13.02 1.51
C HIS A 81 -6.36 -12.64 1.62
N TYR A 82 -5.89 -11.72 0.78
CA TYR A 82 -4.53 -11.19 0.86
C TYR A 82 -4.26 -10.44 2.18
N LEU A 83 -5.19 -9.59 2.65
CA LEU A 83 -5.02 -8.94 3.96
C LEU A 83 -5.02 -9.94 5.11
N GLN A 84 -5.91 -10.92 5.05
CA GLN A 84 -6.01 -11.96 6.07
C GLN A 84 -4.76 -12.83 6.11
N SER A 85 -4.15 -13.16 4.95
CA SER A 85 -2.92 -13.95 4.92
C SER A 85 -1.75 -13.21 5.56
N LEU A 86 -1.61 -11.90 5.32
CA LEU A 86 -0.58 -11.08 5.96
C LEU A 86 -0.78 -10.93 7.47
N ASP A 87 -2.03 -10.77 7.91
CA ASP A 87 -2.38 -10.71 9.33
C ASP A 87 -2.05 -12.04 10.04
N LEU A 88 -2.40 -13.17 9.44
CA LEU A 88 -2.08 -14.51 9.96
C LEU A 88 -0.57 -14.79 10.03
N GLN A 89 0.20 -14.22 9.12
CA GLN A 89 1.67 -14.32 9.13
C GLN A 89 2.33 -13.34 10.11
N GLY A 90 1.55 -12.43 10.72
CA GLY A 90 2.06 -11.36 11.58
C GLY A 90 2.77 -10.22 10.82
N ALA A 91 2.69 -10.22 9.48
CA ALA A 91 3.31 -9.20 8.62
C ALA A 91 2.50 -7.89 8.57
N LEU A 92 1.24 -7.92 8.98
CA LEU A 92 0.35 -6.75 8.96
C LEU A 92 -0.36 -6.58 10.31
N PRO A 93 0.21 -5.80 11.25
CA PRO A 93 -0.42 -5.54 12.54
C PRO A 93 -1.81 -4.90 12.40
N PRO A 94 -2.72 -5.08 13.36
CA PRO A 94 -4.11 -4.63 13.24
C PRO A 94 -4.27 -3.16 12.87
N TYR A 95 -3.52 -2.24 13.48
CA TYR A 95 -3.62 -0.82 13.15
C TYR A 95 -3.16 -0.51 11.71
N VAL A 96 -2.13 -1.21 11.22
CA VAL A 96 -1.64 -1.07 9.83
C VAL A 96 -2.67 -1.60 8.85
N ARG A 97 -3.34 -2.71 9.18
CA ARG A 97 -4.45 -3.27 8.40
C ARG A 97 -5.58 -2.25 8.23
N GLU A 98 -5.92 -1.49 9.28
CA GLU A 98 -6.93 -0.44 9.21
C GLU A 98 -6.53 0.68 8.24
N VAL A 99 -5.26 1.10 8.29
CA VAL A 99 -4.73 2.09 7.34
C VAL A 99 -4.84 1.55 5.91
N VAL A 100 -4.35 0.34 5.63
CA VAL A 100 -4.45 -0.25 4.28
C VAL A 100 -5.88 -0.28 3.77
N VAL A 101 -6.84 -0.67 4.61
CA VAL A 101 -8.25 -0.72 4.19
C VAL A 101 -8.81 0.68 3.91
N ASN A 102 -8.52 1.67 4.77
CA ASN A 102 -8.92 3.06 4.51
C ASN A 102 -8.39 3.56 3.16
N TYR A 103 -7.14 3.21 2.84
CA TYR A 103 -6.51 3.54 1.56
C TYR A 103 -7.21 2.88 0.39
N CYS A 104 -7.47 1.57 0.49
CA CYS A 104 -8.23 0.87 -0.55
C CYS A 104 -9.56 1.57 -0.79
N MET A 105 -10.28 1.96 0.26
CA MET A 105 -11.60 2.59 0.17
C MET A 105 -11.58 4.04 -0.35
N ALA A 106 -10.44 4.72 -0.33
CA ALA A 106 -10.27 6.06 -0.89
C ALA A 106 -9.98 6.03 -2.41
N ILE A 107 -9.66 4.86 -2.98
CA ILE A 107 -9.49 4.71 -4.43
C ILE A 107 -10.86 4.89 -5.10
N ASN A 108 -10.97 5.88 -5.97
CA ASN A 108 -12.20 6.17 -6.70
C ASN A 108 -12.35 5.24 -7.93
N SER A 109 -12.54 3.95 -7.67
CA SER A 109 -12.86 2.94 -8.67
C SER A 109 -14.05 2.09 -8.24
N GLU A 110 -14.72 1.43 -9.20
CA GLU A 110 -15.83 0.53 -8.87
C GLU A 110 -15.33 -0.69 -8.07
N PHE A 111 -14.17 -1.23 -8.46
CA PHE A 111 -13.48 -2.32 -7.79
C PHE A 111 -11.96 -2.08 -7.80
N LEU A 112 -11.27 -2.58 -6.79
CA LEU A 112 -9.82 -2.55 -6.65
C LEU A 112 -9.24 -3.90 -7.07
N ASN A 113 -8.26 -3.89 -7.97
CA ASN A 113 -7.56 -5.11 -8.34
C ASN A 113 -6.49 -5.47 -7.30
N LEU A 114 -6.14 -6.76 -7.21
CA LEU A 114 -5.17 -7.26 -6.23
C LEU A 114 -3.79 -6.62 -6.38
N SER A 115 -3.34 -6.34 -7.60
CA SER A 115 -2.04 -5.71 -7.84
C SER A 115 -1.96 -4.31 -7.24
N SER A 116 -2.96 -3.47 -7.47
CA SER A 116 -3.09 -2.15 -6.87
C SER A 116 -3.14 -2.23 -5.35
N MET A 117 -3.87 -3.20 -4.81
CA MET A 117 -3.93 -3.43 -3.36
C MET A 117 -2.56 -3.78 -2.76
N LYS A 118 -1.79 -4.66 -3.41
CA LYS A 118 -0.42 -5.00 -2.98
C LYS A 118 0.48 -3.77 -2.94
N VAL A 119 0.37 -2.88 -3.93
CA VAL A 119 1.10 -1.60 -3.95
C VAL A 119 0.69 -0.70 -2.79
N LEU A 120 -0.62 -0.59 -2.49
CA LEU A 120 -1.09 0.20 -1.34
C LEU A 120 -0.62 -0.39 -0.01
N THR A 121 -0.64 -1.72 0.16
CA THR A 121 -0.12 -2.38 1.36
C THR A 121 1.37 -2.10 1.53
N LEU A 122 2.17 -2.24 0.47
CA LEU A 122 3.59 -1.91 0.48
C LEU A 122 3.82 -0.45 0.86
N LEU A 123 3.04 0.47 0.28
CA LEU A 123 3.14 1.90 0.56
C LEU A 123 2.90 2.19 2.04
N VAL A 124 1.88 1.58 2.65
CA VAL A 124 1.58 1.76 4.07
C VAL A 124 2.68 1.19 4.95
N LEU A 125 3.19 -0.01 4.63
CA LEU A 125 4.30 -0.63 5.37
C LEU A 125 5.57 0.23 5.30
N TRP A 126 5.89 0.73 4.10
CA TRP A 126 7.02 1.61 3.86
C TRP A 126 6.89 2.93 4.64
N ASN A 127 5.70 3.53 4.65
CA ASN A 127 5.44 4.76 5.40
C ASN A 127 5.52 4.58 6.93
N GLN A 128 5.22 3.38 7.42
CA GLN A 128 5.33 3.02 8.83
C GLN A 128 6.75 2.55 9.22
N ASN A 129 7.75 2.72 8.34
CA ASN A 129 9.13 2.28 8.54
C ASN A 129 9.28 0.76 8.81
N PHE A 130 8.34 -0.07 8.32
CA PHE A 130 8.59 -1.50 8.24
C PHE A 130 9.74 -1.77 7.26
N PRO A 131 10.54 -2.84 7.46
CA PRO A 131 11.61 -3.19 6.54
C PRO A 131 11.01 -3.65 5.21
N VAL A 132 10.92 -2.73 4.25
CA VAL A 132 10.45 -2.97 2.88
C VAL A 132 11.63 -2.79 1.95
N ASP A 133 12.44 -3.83 1.80
CA ASP A 133 13.54 -3.84 0.82
C ASP A 133 13.07 -4.34 -0.55
N LYS A 134 13.98 -4.30 -1.54
CA LYS A 134 13.67 -4.74 -2.91
C LYS A 134 13.22 -6.21 -2.98
N HIS A 135 13.68 -7.08 -2.09
CA HIS A 135 13.27 -8.47 -2.07
C HIS A 135 11.84 -8.62 -1.57
N VAL A 136 11.48 -7.91 -0.49
CA VAL A 136 10.11 -7.87 0.05
C VAL A 136 9.13 -7.30 -0.97
N ILE A 137 9.52 -6.22 -1.66
CA ILE A 137 8.72 -5.65 -2.77
C ILE A 137 8.49 -6.72 -3.84
N GLN A 138 9.56 -7.40 -4.29
CA GLN A 138 9.45 -8.44 -5.32
C GLN A 138 8.59 -9.62 -4.87
N GLU A 139 8.71 -10.08 -3.62
CA GLU A 139 7.94 -11.19 -3.07
C GLU A 139 6.46 -10.84 -2.96
N LEU A 140 6.14 -9.65 -2.43
CA LEU A 140 4.75 -9.22 -2.30
C LEU A 140 4.10 -8.95 -3.65
N LEU A 141 4.85 -8.42 -4.62
CA LEU A 141 4.36 -8.18 -5.98
C LEU A 141 4.34 -9.44 -6.84
N ALA A 142 5.18 -10.43 -6.54
CA ALA A 142 5.13 -11.71 -7.23
C ALA A 142 3.72 -12.30 -7.09
N THR A 143 3.13 -12.65 -8.23
CA THR A 143 1.93 -13.47 -8.26
C THR A 143 2.30 -14.81 -7.63
N GLU A 144 1.50 -15.31 -6.69
CA GLU A 144 1.58 -16.73 -6.32
C GLU A 144 1.47 -17.53 -7.62
N SER A 145 2.58 -18.11 -8.04
CA SER A 145 2.60 -19.07 -9.12
C SER A 145 1.69 -20.20 -8.68
N VAL A 146 0.54 -20.26 -9.34
CA VAL A 146 -0.38 -21.40 -9.48
C VAL A 146 0.10 -22.61 -8.69
N ILE A 147 -0.57 -22.92 -7.58
CA ILE A 147 -0.54 -24.27 -7.04
C ILE A 147 -1.08 -25.17 -8.16
N GLN A 148 -0.18 -25.71 -8.98
CA GLN A 148 -0.49 -26.80 -9.87
C GLN A 148 -0.79 -28.00 -8.97
N TYR A 149 -2.07 -28.24 -8.74
CA TYR A 149 -2.53 -29.53 -8.26
C TYR A 149 -2.17 -30.56 -9.33
N ASN A 150 -1.15 -31.38 -9.04
CA ASN A 150 -0.94 -32.67 -9.68
C ASN A 150 -1.94 -33.69 -9.12
#